data_AF-A0A3P6F6U5-F1
#
_entry.id   AF-A0A3P6F6U5-F1
#
_cell.length_a   1.000
_cell.length_b   1.000
_cell.length_c   1.000
_cell.angle_alpha   90.00
_cell.angle_beta   90.00
_cell.angle_gamma   90.00
#
_symmetry.space_group_name_H-M   'P 1'
#
loop_
_entity.id
_entity.type
_entity.pdbx_description
1 polymer ?
#
loop_
_entity_poly.entity_id
_entity_poly.type
_entity_poly.pdbx_seq_one_letter_code
_entity_poly.pdbx_strand_id
1 'polypeptide(L)'
;MAMVAVGVLHHHILSASSRIVCLSSCSRPPLSVSSGVAKVVLKKGKTQLFKDGSPMVYSGAVDRIIGKPPPQTGDVVIVADGTENPIGWGLYNSVSMFCVRLMQLQHESTRDPSCALNIEKLLQTRITQAVQLRNSLGLPAENNTNAYRLVNSEGDRLSGLIVDVFGDIAVVASSAAWLEKYRSHVEACLRSSIHGINHINWRPSLDVLKEDGFDISSLKQTQTSSSAPPLPERSMVVENGISYAISLEGQKTGFYTDQRENRRFISTISAGKRVLDLCCYRL
;
A
#
# COMPACT_ATOMS: atom_id res chain seq x y z
N MET A 1 -39.10 18.39 -41.77
CA MET A 1 -40.51 18.15 -42.14
C MET A 1 -40.66 16.64 -42.35
N ALA A 2 -41.72 16.02 -41.79
CA ALA A 2 -41.97 14.58 -41.62
C ALA A 2 -41.04 13.91 -40.57
N MET A 3 -41.46 13.53 -39.35
CA MET A 3 -42.65 12.80 -38.85
C MET A 3 -42.84 11.43 -39.50
N VAL A 4 -42.38 10.39 -38.79
CA VAL A 4 -42.87 9.01 -38.94
C VAL A 4 -43.29 8.54 -37.56
N ALA A 5 -44.58 8.24 -37.45
CA ALA A 5 -45.23 7.62 -36.31
C ALA A 5 -45.48 6.15 -36.65
N VAL A 6 -45.34 5.25 -35.68
CA VAL A 6 -46.08 3.97 -35.65
C VAL A 6 -46.47 3.69 -34.20
N GLY A 7 -47.78 3.58 -33.97
CA GLY A 7 -48.40 3.25 -32.68
C GLY A 7 -48.35 1.74 -32.37
N VAL A 8 -48.19 1.44 -31.08
CA VAL A 8 -49.15 0.80 -30.15
C VAL A 8 -49.61 -0.61 -30.53
N LEU A 9 -49.22 -1.58 -29.71
CA LEU A 9 -50.06 -2.72 -29.36
C LEU A 9 -50.14 -2.83 -27.83
N HIS A 10 -51.37 -2.80 -27.31
CA HIS A 10 -51.73 -3.02 -25.92
C HIS A 10 -51.67 -4.51 -25.58
N HIS A 11 -51.16 -4.85 -24.40
CA HIS A 11 -51.60 -6.04 -23.67
C HIS A 11 -51.72 -5.72 -22.17
N HIS A 12 -52.94 -5.83 -21.67
CA HIS A 12 -53.32 -5.78 -20.26
C HIS A 12 -52.74 -6.97 -19.48
N ILE A 13 -52.06 -6.73 -18.35
CA ILE A 13 -52.04 -7.67 -17.21
C ILE A 13 -52.05 -6.89 -15.89
N LEU A 14 -53.21 -6.95 -15.23
CA LEU A 14 -53.53 -7.06 -13.80
C LEU A 14 -52.61 -6.38 -12.75
N SER A 15 -53.24 -5.44 -12.05
CA SER A 15 -52.84 -4.87 -10.76
C SER A 15 -52.78 -5.94 -9.66
N ALA A 16 -51.64 -6.06 -8.99
CA ALA A 16 -51.50 -6.68 -7.68
C ALA A 16 -50.82 -5.68 -6.72
N SER A 17 -51.58 -5.24 -5.74
CA SER A 17 -51.14 -4.38 -4.64
C SER A 17 -50.20 -5.16 -3.72
N SER A 18 -48.89 -4.90 -3.83
CA SER A 18 -47.89 -5.40 -2.89
C SER A 18 -47.34 -4.25 -2.07
N ARG A 19 -47.57 -4.34 -0.75
CA ARG A 19 -47.11 -3.40 0.28
C ARG A 19 -45.62 -3.14 0.12
N ILE A 20 -45.25 -1.86 0.01
CA ILE A 20 -43.87 -1.41 0.17
C ILE A 20 -43.48 -1.69 1.62
N VAL A 21 -42.73 -2.77 1.84
CA VAL A 21 -41.94 -2.92 3.05
C VAL A 21 -40.74 -2.01 2.86
N CYS A 22 -40.75 -0.87 3.55
CA CYS A 22 -39.53 -0.10 3.81
C CYS A 22 -38.57 -1.03 4.54
N LEU A 23 -37.64 -1.64 3.80
CA LEU A 23 -36.45 -2.24 4.39
C LEU A 23 -35.64 -1.09 4.96
N SER A 24 -35.88 -0.83 6.24
CA SER A 24 -35.01 -0.07 7.12
C SER A 24 -33.56 -0.46 6.83
N SER A 25 -32.77 0.52 6.44
CA SER A 25 -31.33 0.42 6.30
C SER A 25 -30.75 -0.17 7.58
N CYS A 26 -30.34 -1.44 7.54
CA CYS A 26 -29.49 -2.03 8.56
C CYS A 26 -28.09 -1.41 8.43
N SER A 27 -27.93 -0.19 8.94
CA SER A 27 -26.64 0.39 9.26
C SER A 27 -26.03 -0.47 10.38
N ARG A 28 -25.13 -1.38 10.02
CA ARG A 28 -24.23 -1.98 11.00
C ARG A 28 -23.48 -0.85 11.73
N PRO A 29 -23.27 -0.95 13.04
CA PRO A 29 -22.62 0.11 13.78
C PRO A 29 -21.21 0.37 13.21
N PRO A 30 -20.73 1.64 13.23
CA PRO A 30 -19.34 1.94 12.91
C PRO A 30 -18.44 1.10 13.81
N LEU A 31 -17.31 0.58 13.28
CA LEU A 31 -16.24 -0.18 13.97
C LEU A 31 -16.61 -0.43 15.44
N SER A 32 -17.35 -1.51 15.71
CA SER A 32 -17.72 -1.82 17.09
C SER A 32 -16.41 -1.93 17.86
N VAL A 33 -16.16 -0.96 18.74
CA VAL A 33 -14.95 -0.87 19.54
C VAL A 33 -14.84 -2.19 20.28
N SER A 34 -14.00 -3.10 19.80
CA SER A 34 -13.75 -4.34 20.51
C SER A 34 -13.18 -3.92 21.86
N SER A 35 -13.78 -4.40 22.94
CA SER A 35 -13.32 -4.11 24.29
C SER A 35 -11.88 -4.65 24.42
N GLY A 36 -10.90 -3.77 24.26
CA GLY A 36 -9.47 -4.14 24.34
C GLY A 36 -8.54 -3.37 23.42
N VAL A 37 -9.01 -2.79 22.31
CA VAL A 37 -8.14 -2.05 21.38
C VAL A 37 -7.91 -0.61 21.88
N ALA A 38 -6.65 -0.22 21.99
CA ALA A 38 -6.29 1.14 22.42
C ALA A 38 -6.72 2.19 21.39
N LYS A 39 -7.02 3.39 21.86
CA LYS A 39 -7.43 4.54 21.04
C LYS A 39 -6.40 5.66 21.14
N VAL A 40 -6.09 6.27 20.00
CA VAL A 40 -5.33 7.52 19.89
C VAL A 40 -6.33 8.61 19.57
N VAL A 41 -6.56 9.51 20.54
CA VAL A 41 -7.51 10.61 20.42
C VAL A 41 -6.78 11.87 19.96
N LEU A 42 -7.30 12.50 18.91
CA LEU A 42 -6.69 13.67 18.30
C LEU A 42 -7.17 14.99 18.93
N LYS A 43 -6.29 16.00 18.92
CA LYS A 43 -6.64 17.37 19.31
C LYS A 43 -7.77 17.92 18.43
N LYS A 44 -8.62 18.77 19.02
CA LYS A 44 -9.73 19.43 18.31
C LYS A 44 -9.22 20.14 17.04
N GLY A 45 -9.93 19.96 15.93
CA GLY A 45 -9.60 20.57 14.64
C GLY A 45 -8.48 19.88 13.84
N LYS A 46 -7.82 18.85 14.38
CA LYS A 46 -6.77 18.09 13.67
C LYS A 46 -7.29 16.91 12.85
N THR A 47 -8.61 16.73 12.77
CA THR A 47 -9.25 15.63 12.02
C THR A 47 -9.41 15.93 10.53
N GLN A 48 -9.30 17.19 10.11
CA GLN A 48 -9.53 17.61 8.74
C GLN A 48 -8.51 16.99 7.75
N LEU A 49 -7.27 16.78 8.21
CA LEU A 49 -6.18 16.17 7.41
C LEU A 49 -6.53 14.77 6.87
N PHE A 50 -7.42 14.04 7.55
CA PHE A 50 -7.82 12.69 7.15
C PHE A 50 -8.99 12.67 6.17
N LYS A 51 -9.76 13.77 6.09
CA LYS A 51 -10.80 13.91 5.05
C LYS A 51 -10.18 14.03 3.67
N ASP A 52 -8.99 14.62 3.59
CA ASP A 52 -8.22 14.78 2.36
C ASP A 52 -7.28 13.59 2.09
N GLY A 53 -7.36 12.54 2.93
CA GLY A 53 -6.68 11.26 2.70
C GLY A 53 -5.24 11.16 3.21
N SER A 54 -4.76 12.08 4.05
CA SER A 54 -3.42 11.94 4.65
C SER A 54 -3.35 10.68 5.51
N PRO A 55 -2.41 9.75 5.28
CA PRO A 55 -2.33 8.51 6.05
C PRO A 55 -1.54 8.65 7.36
N MET A 56 -1.11 9.86 7.74
CA MET A 56 -0.15 10.08 8.82
C MET A 56 -0.76 10.87 9.99
N VAL A 57 -0.74 10.28 11.18
CA VAL A 57 -1.02 10.98 12.43
C VAL A 57 0.30 11.40 13.05
N TYR A 58 0.57 12.70 13.07
CA TYR A 58 1.74 13.25 13.73
C TYR A 58 1.60 13.23 15.26
N SER A 59 2.68 12.97 15.98
CA SER A 59 2.71 12.98 17.46
C SER A 59 2.13 14.26 18.06
N GLY A 60 2.45 15.43 17.47
CA GLY A 60 1.92 16.72 17.90
C GLY A 60 0.41 16.91 17.75
N ALA A 61 -0.27 16.06 16.95
CA ALA A 61 -1.72 16.07 16.77
C ALA A 61 -2.48 15.21 17.79
N VAL A 62 -1.77 14.37 18.56
CA VAL A 62 -2.35 13.51 19.59
C VAL A 62 -2.66 14.32 20.84
N ASP A 63 -3.88 14.19 21.37
CA ASP A 63 -4.33 14.77 22.64
C ASP A 63 -4.08 13.79 23.79
N ARG A 64 -4.57 12.56 23.64
CA ARG A 64 -4.43 11.50 24.65
C ARG A 64 -4.50 10.11 24.02
N ILE A 65 -3.98 9.13 24.74
CA ILE A 65 -4.05 7.71 24.38
C ILE A 65 -4.87 6.99 25.45
N ILE A 66 -5.87 6.21 25.03
CA ILE A 66 -6.77 5.45 25.89
C ILE A 66 -6.49 3.97 25.69
N GLY A 67 -6.04 3.29 26.73
CA GLY A 67 -5.75 1.85 26.71
C GLY A 67 -4.96 1.44 27.94
N LYS A 68 -5.26 0.28 28.53
CA LYS A 68 -4.51 -0.28 29.65
C LYS A 68 -4.25 -1.77 29.39
N PRO A 69 -2.99 -2.21 29.19
CA PRO A 69 -1.77 -1.38 29.13
C PRO A 69 -1.77 -0.41 27.93
N PRO A 70 -0.90 0.63 27.94
CA PRO A 70 -0.70 1.48 26.77
C PRO A 70 -0.23 0.66 25.55
N PRO A 71 -0.58 1.07 24.31
CA PRO A 71 -0.15 0.38 23.11
C PRO A 71 1.36 0.46 22.92
N GLN A 72 1.94 -0.57 22.31
CA GLN A 72 3.35 -0.65 21.95
C GLN A 72 3.54 -0.42 20.44
N THR A 73 4.77 -0.14 20.01
CA THR A 73 5.08 0.06 18.59
C THR A 73 4.69 -1.16 17.76
N GLY A 74 3.95 -0.91 16.68
CA GLY A 74 3.37 -1.91 15.80
C GLY A 74 2.03 -2.48 16.29
N ASP A 75 1.45 -1.98 17.38
CA ASP A 75 0.10 -2.38 17.81
C ASP A 75 -0.97 -1.68 16.98
N VAL A 76 -2.07 -2.40 16.76
CA VAL A 76 -3.26 -1.86 16.12
C VAL A 76 -3.97 -0.94 17.10
N VAL A 77 -4.27 0.29 16.65
CA VAL A 77 -5.01 1.28 17.43
C VAL A 77 -6.11 1.91 16.60
N ILE A 78 -7.17 2.34 17.28
CA ILE A 78 -8.22 3.17 16.68
C ILE A 78 -7.77 4.63 16.76
N VAL A 79 -7.90 5.38 15.66
CA VAL A 79 -7.73 6.82 15.66
C VAL A 79 -9.09 7.46 15.77
N ALA A 80 -9.28 8.36 16.74
CA ALA A 80 -10.56 8.97 17.02
C ALA A 80 -10.47 10.50 17.16
N ASP A 81 -11.59 11.19 16.94
CA ASP A 81 -11.68 12.62 17.19
C ASP A 81 -11.77 12.94 18.69
N GLY A 82 -11.79 14.23 19.05
CA GLY A 82 -11.86 14.66 20.46
C GLY A 82 -13.11 14.21 21.21
N THR A 83 -14.19 13.83 20.50
CA THR A 83 -15.42 13.23 21.04
C THR A 83 -15.41 11.70 21.02
N GLU A 84 -14.24 11.10 20.73
CA GLU A 84 -13.99 9.66 20.64
C GLU A 84 -14.72 8.93 19.50
N ASN A 85 -15.21 9.66 18.50
CA ASN A 85 -15.75 9.05 17.30
C ASN A 85 -14.60 8.49 16.43
N PRO A 86 -14.67 7.22 15.98
CA PRO A 86 -13.65 6.64 15.12
C PRO A 86 -13.49 7.35 13.78
N ILE A 87 -12.24 7.67 13.43
CA ILE A 87 -11.81 8.18 12.12
C ILE A 87 -11.29 7.05 11.24
N GLY A 88 -10.69 6.04 11.87
CA GLY A 88 -10.12 4.87 11.22
C GLY A 88 -9.25 4.09 12.20
N TRP A 89 -8.43 3.19 11.69
CA TRP A 89 -7.46 2.45 12.48
C TRP A 89 -6.09 2.42 11.78
N GLY A 90 -5.06 2.22 12.58
CA GLY A 90 -3.68 2.22 12.11
C GLY A 90 -2.75 1.50 13.04
N LEU A 91 -1.46 1.58 12.73
CA LEU A 91 -0.39 0.99 13.51
C LEU A 91 0.31 2.09 14.30
N TYR A 92 0.35 1.92 15.61
CA TYR A 92 0.94 2.86 16.56
C TYR A 92 2.47 2.77 16.57
N ASN A 93 3.14 3.88 16.80
CA ASN A 93 4.56 3.95 17.08
C ASN A 93 4.80 5.00 18.17
N SER A 94 5.41 4.59 19.28
CA SER A 94 5.66 5.48 20.44
C SER A 94 6.85 6.41 20.27
N VAL A 95 7.74 6.13 19.31
CA VAL A 95 9.00 6.86 19.11
C VAL A 95 8.92 7.77 17.88
N SER A 96 8.26 7.30 16.83
CA SER A 96 8.18 8.00 15.54
C SER A 96 7.40 9.31 15.61
N MET A 97 7.83 10.29 14.82
CA MET A 97 7.03 11.49 14.55
C MET A 97 5.67 11.15 13.93
N PHE A 98 5.59 10.05 13.17
CA PHE A 98 4.36 9.46 12.64
C PHE A 98 3.76 8.49 13.67
N CYS A 99 3.25 9.05 14.76
CA CYS A 99 2.73 8.33 15.92
C CYS A 99 1.67 7.27 15.57
N VAL A 100 0.84 7.51 14.55
CA VAL A 100 0.02 6.45 13.96
C VAL A 100 0.11 6.51 12.44
N ARG A 101 0.42 5.37 11.84
CA ARG A 101 0.29 5.16 10.39
C ARG A 101 -1.09 4.60 10.11
N LEU A 102 -2.00 5.40 9.56
CA LEU A 102 -3.36 4.98 9.24
C LEU A 102 -3.34 3.94 8.13
N MET A 103 -4.07 2.85 8.36
CA MET A 103 -4.12 1.68 7.48
C MET A 103 -5.47 1.61 6.76
N GLN A 104 -6.54 1.99 7.46
CA GLN A 104 -7.89 2.02 6.90
C GLN A 104 -8.72 3.11 7.57
N LEU A 105 -9.41 3.91 6.76
CA LEU A 105 -10.36 4.91 7.25
C LEU A 105 -11.69 4.26 7.63
N GLN A 106 -12.44 4.89 8.54
CA GLN A 106 -13.70 4.37 9.06
C GLN A 106 -14.69 4.00 7.95
N HIS A 107 -14.81 4.84 6.92
CA HIS A 107 -15.72 4.59 5.80
C HIS A 107 -15.29 3.39 4.95
N GLU A 108 -13.98 3.13 4.85
CA GLU A 108 -13.45 1.93 4.17
C GLU A 108 -13.74 0.68 5.00
N SER A 109 -13.59 0.75 6.33
CA SER A 109 -13.96 -0.35 7.23
C SER A 109 -15.45 -0.68 7.16
N THR A 110 -16.32 0.31 6.94
CA THR A 110 -17.75 0.06 6.72
C THR A 110 -18.02 -0.65 5.39
N ARG A 111 -17.28 -0.30 4.33
CA ARG A 111 -17.42 -0.92 2.99
C ARG A 111 -16.87 -2.34 2.95
N ASP A 112 -15.74 -2.58 3.61
CA ASP A 112 -15.14 -3.90 3.77
C ASP A 112 -14.82 -4.17 5.25
N PRO A 113 -15.78 -4.73 5.99
CA PRO A 113 -15.61 -5.08 7.39
C PRO A 113 -14.60 -6.20 7.63
N SER A 114 -14.23 -6.99 6.61
CA SER A 114 -13.30 -8.11 6.79
C SER A 114 -11.88 -7.65 7.09
N CYS A 115 -11.52 -6.44 6.65
CA CYS A 115 -10.22 -5.82 6.92
C CYS A 115 -10.20 -5.00 8.22
N ALA A 116 -11.34 -4.79 8.88
CA ALA A 116 -11.43 -3.96 10.07
C ALA A 116 -10.56 -4.51 11.21
N LEU A 117 -9.54 -3.75 11.61
CA LEU A 117 -8.56 -4.13 12.65
C LEU A 117 -7.80 -5.44 12.34
N ASN A 118 -7.84 -5.90 11.08
CA ASN A 118 -7.18 -7.13 10.64
C ASN A 118 -6.09 -6.78 9.63
N ILE A 119 -4.86 -6.65 10.14
CA ILE A 119 -3.70 -6.27 9.34
C ILE A 119 -3.35 -7.30 8.26
N GLU A 120 -3.49 -8.60 8.53
CA GLU A 120 -3.17 -9.66 7.57
C GLU A 120 -4.11 -9.59 6.36
N LYS A 121 -5.42 -9.47 6.61
CA LYS A 121 -6.41 -9.35 5.55
C LYS A 121 -6.27 -8.03 4.79
N LEU A 122 -5.95 -6.94 5.49
CA LEU A 122 -5.71 -5.66 4.86
C LEU A 122 -4.47 -5.70 3.95
N LEU A 123 -3.36 -6.30 4.40
CA LEU A 123 -2.14 -6.46 3.60
C LEU A 123 -2.43 -7.21 2.30
N GLN A 124 -3.13 -8.35 2.38
CA GLN A 124 -3.54 -9.10 1.19
C GLN A 124 -4.37 -8.22 0.24
N THR A 125 -5.34 -7.48 0.79
CA THR A 125 -6.25 -6.64 0.01
C THR A 125 -5.51 -5.48 -0.67
N ARG A 126 -4.64 -4.77 0.05
CA ARG A 126 -3.89 -3.62 -0.47
C ARG A 126 -2.83 -4.03 -1.48
N ILE A 127 -2.12 -5.13 -1.24
CA ILE A 127 -1.15 -5.65 -2.22
C ILE A 127 -1.87 -6.11 -3.48
N THR A 128 -3.03 -6.77 -3.36
CA THR A 128 -3.86 -7.13 -4.53
C THR A 128 -4.32 -5.89 -5.29
N GLN A 129 -4.77 -4.84 -4.59
CA GLN A 129 -5.14 -3.56 -5.22
C GLN A 129 -3.96 -2.92 -5.94
N ALA A 130 -2.75 -2.97 -5.34
CA ALA A 130 -1.54 -2.45 -5.96
C ALA A 130 -1.18 -3.22 -7.23
N VAL A 131 -1.27 -4.56 -7.22
CA VAL A 131 -1.10 -5.42 -8.42
C VAL A 131 -2.11 -5.01 -9.50
N GLN A 132 -3.39 -4.91 -9.16
CA GLN A 132 -4.45 -4.54 -10.11
C GLN A 132 -4.21 -3.15 -10.72
N LEU A 133 -3.76 -2.18 -9.90
CA LEU A 133 -3.40 -0.86 -10.39
C LEU A 133 -2.25 -0.93 -11.40
N ARG A 134 -1.19 -1.69 -11.13
CA ARG A 134 -0.05 -1.82 -12.06
C ARG A 134 -0.46 -2.55 -13.34
N ASN A 135 -1.28 -3.59 -13.24
CA ASN A 135 -1.83 -4.27 -14.41
C ASN A 135 -2.66 -3.29 -15.28
N SER A 136 -3.47 -2.42 -14.66
CA SER A 136 -4.24 -1.41 -15.39
C SER A 136 -3.37 -0.35 -16.10
N LEU A 137 -2.12 -0.17 -15.63
CA LEU A 137 -1.10 0.66 -16.27
C LEU A 137 -0.28 -0.11 -17.32
N GLY A 138 -0.62 -1.36 -17.60
CA GLY A 138 0.09 -2.22 -18.56
C GLY A 138 1.39 -2.81 -18.02
N LEU A 139 1.49 -3.05 -16.70
CA LEU A 139 2.69 -3.56 -16.05
C LEU A 139 2.43 -4.85 -15.26
N PRO A 140 3.25 -5.90 -15.44
CA PRO A 140 4.29 -6.02 -16.44
C PRO A 140 3.73 -6.11 -17.87
N ALA A 141 4.54 -5.74 -18.86
CA ALA A 141 4.24 -5.94 -20.27
C ALA A 141 5.10 -7.09 -20.79
N GLU A 142 4.48 -8.17 -21.26
CA GLU A 142 5.18 -9.36 -21.73
C GLU A 142 6.23 -9.01 -22.79
N ASN A 143 7.46 -9.52 -22.62
CA ASN A 143 8.63 -9.27 -23.46
C ASN A 143 9.02 -7.79 -23.66
N ASN A 144 8.41 -6.85 -22.94
CA ASN A 144 8.63 -5.42 -23.13
C ASN A 144 9.00 -4.69 -21.83
N THR A 145 8.39 -5.02 -20.69
CA THR A 145 8.72 -4.39 -19.40
C THR A 145 8.45 -5.35 -18.24
N ASN A 146 9.52 -5.74 -17.54
CA ASN A 146 9.47 -6.57 -16.33
C ASN A 146 10.13 -5.89 -15.11
N ALA A 147 10.55 -4.63 -15.23
CA ALA A 147 10.99 -3.78 -14.14
C ALA A 147 9.93 -2.71 -13.82
N TYR A 148 9.38 -2.70 -12.60
CA TYR A 148 8.38 -1.72 -12.19
C TYR A 148 8.21 -1.64 -10.68
N ARG A 149 7.66 -0.51 -10.20
CA ARG A 149 7.22 -0.37 -8.81
C ARG A 149 5.86 -1.01 -8.61
N LEU A 150 5.80 -2.04 -7.77
CA LEU A 150 4.55 -2.69 -7.36
C LEU A 150 3.86 -1.95 -6.22
N VAL A 151 4.59 -1.58 -5.15
CA VAL A 151 4.02 -0.88 -3.98
C VAL A 151 4.80 0.41 -3.77
N ASN A 152 4.08 1.51 -3.63
CA ASN A 152 4.59 2.86 -3.50
C ASN A 152 4.17 3.51 -2.16
N SER A 153 4.47 2.83 -1.06
CA SER A 153 4.32 3.34 0.30
C SER A 153 2.93 3.94 0.56
N GLU A 154 2.85 5.20 0.97
CA GLU A 154 1.60 5.95 1.23
C GLU A 154 0.69 6.01 0.00
N GLY A 155 1.26 6.02 -1.22
CA GLY A 155 0.50 6.02 -2.47
C GLY A 155 -0.37 4.77 -2.65
N ASP A 156 0.03 3.65 -2.05
CA ASP A 156 -0.74 2.39 -2.00
C ASP A 156 -1.29 2.10 -0.60
N ARG A 157 -1.31 3.11 0.28
CA ARG A 157 -1.83 3.02 1.66
C ARG A 157 -1.12 1.96 2.53
N LEU A 158 0.16 1.72 2.25
CA LEU A 158 1.04 0.83 3.02
C LEU A 158 2.30 1.63 3.42
N SER A 159 2.10 2.63 4.29
CA SER A 159 3.14 3.59 4.67
C SER A 159 4.42 2.89 5.18
N GLY A 160 5.54 3.24 4.54
CA GLY A 160 6.87 2.70 4.78
C GLY A 160 7.25 1.49 3.91
N LEU A 161 6.31 0.92 3.15
CA LEU A 161 6.53 -0.25 2.30
C LEU A 161 6.73 0.16 0.84
N ILE A 162 7.91 -0.11 0.31
CA ILE A 162 8.18 -0.02 -1.13
C ILE A 162 8.49 -1.42 -1.64
N VAL A 163 7.91 -1.79 -2.77
CA VAL A 163 8.23 -3.04 -3.47
C VAL A 163 8.46 -2.73 -4.93
N ASP A 164 9.69 -2.96 -5.39
CA ASP A 164 10.06 -2.92 -6.80
C ASP A 164 10.23 -4.36 -7.31
N VAL A 165 9.69 -4.66 -8.48
CA VAL A 165 9.76 -5.97 -9.13
C VAL A 165 10.73 -5.89 -10.30
N PHE A 166 11.65 -6.85 -10.37
CA PHE A 166 12.71 -6.98 -11.36
C PHE A 166 12.73 -8.42 -11.88
N GLY A 167 11.96 -8.68 -12.94
CA GLY A 167 11.77 -10.04 -13.43
C GLY A 167 11.08 -10.91 -12.38
N ASP A 168 11.77 -11.94 -11.89
CA ASP A 168 11.30 -12.88 -10.86
C ASP A 168 11.73 -12.50 -9.43
N ILE A 169 12.30 -11.30 -9.25
CA ILE A 169 12.79 -10.80 -7.96
C ILE A 169 11.92 -9.63 -7.50
N ALA A 170 11.39 -9.73 -6.27
CA ALA A 170 10.77 -8.60 -5.58
C ALA A 170 11.75 -8.02 -4.56
N VAL A 171 12.18 -6.77 -4.76
CA VAL A 171 13.01 -6.03 -3.80
C VAL A 171 12.09 -5.21 -2.90
N VAL A 172 12.07 -5.54 -1.62
CA VAL A 172 11.27 -4.86 -0.61
C VAL A 172 12.15 -3.87 0.14
N ALA A 173 11.82 -2.59 0.08
CA ALA A 173 12.40 -1.58 0.96
C ALA A 173 11.45 -1.29 2.12
N SER A 174 11.91 -1.57 3.33
CA SER A 174 11.17 -1.36 4.58
C SER A 174 11.73 -0.15 5.32
N SER A 175 10.85 0.78 5.70
CA SER A 175 11.23 2.03 6.37
C SER A 175 10.36 2.37 7.58
N ALA A 176 9.60 1.40 8.08
CA ALA A 176 8.75 1.56 9.25
C ALA A 176 8.81 0.32 10.15
N ALA A 177 8.89 0.51 11.46
CA ALA A 177 9.08 -0.57 12.44
C ALA A 177 7.99 -1.66 12.36
N TRP A 178 6.76 -1.28 12.01
CA TRP A 178 5.67 -2.24 11.86
C TRP A 178 5.92 -3.26 10.74
N LEU A 179 6.63 -2.89 9.68
CA LEU A 179 6.93 -3.81 8.58
C LEU A 179 7.85 -4.93 9.01
N GLU A 180 8.79 -4.64 9.91
CA GLU A 180 9.65 -5.67 10.48
C GLU A 180 8.84 -6.62 11.38
N LYS A 181 7.85 -6.11 12.13
CA LYS A 181 6.90 -6.94 12.91
C LYS A 181 6.04 -7.84 12.02
N TYR A 182 5.58 -7.34 10.88
CA TYR A 182 4.67 -8.04 9.96
C TYR A 182 5.38 -8.61 8.71
N ARG A 183 6.71 -8.73 8.74
CA ARG A 183 7.52 -9.11 7.58
C ARG A 183 7.06 -10.40 6.92
N SER A 184 6.85 -11.46 7.71
CA SER A 184 6.41 -12.76 7.20
C SER A 184 5.07 -12.68 6.45
N HIS A 185 4.13 -11.86 6.93
CA HIS A 185 2.84 -11.65 6.30
C HIS A 185 2.97 -10.88 4.99
N VAL A 186 3.83 -9.85 4.94
CA VAL A 186 4.13 -9.12 3.71
C VAL A 186 4.73 -10.05 2.67
N GLU A 187 5.75 -10.84 3.05
CA GLU A 187 6.38 -11.80 2.15
C GLU A 187 5.38 -12.85 1.63
N ALA A 188 4.50 -13.38 2.49
CA ALA A 188 3.46 -14.32 2.10
C ALA A 188 2.43 -13.70 1.13
N CYS A 189 2.04 -12.44 1.37
CA CYS A 189 1.15 -11.71 0.47
C CYS A 189 1.80 -11.48 -0.90
N LEU A 190 3.10 -11.12 -0.95
CA LEU A 190 3.82 -10.93 -2.19
C LEU A 190 3.92 -12.23 -3.00
N ARG A 191 4.28 -13.35 -2.36
CA ARG A 191 4.34 -14.67 -3.01
C ARG A 191 2.99 -15.14 -3.55
N SER A 192 1.89 -14.80 -2.86
CA SER A 192 0.54 -15.22 -3.30
C SER A 192 -0.11 -14.28 -4.31
N SER A 193 0.28 -13.00 -4.34
CA SER A 193 -0.36 -11.99 -5.19
C SER A 193 0.32 -11.82 -6.56
N ILE A 194 1.56 -12.30 -6.72
CA ILE A 194 2.36 -12.12 -7.93
C ILE A 194 2.86 -13.47 -8.40
N HIS A 195 2.42 -13.89 -9.58
CA HIS A 195 2.94 -15.11 -10.21
C HIS A 195 4.36 -14.87 -10.73
N GLY A 196 5.22 -15.87 -10.58
CA GLY A 196 6.57 -15.85 -11.12
C GLY A 196 7.62 -15.11 -10.28
N ILE A 197 7.29 -14.66 -9.06
CA ILE A 197 8.30 -14.19 -8.11
C ILE A 197 8.94 -15.39 -7.41
N ASN A 198 10.21 -15.65 -7.72
CA ASN A 198 11.00 -16.72 -7.12
C ASN A 198 11.80 -16.22 -5.91
N HIS A 199 12.14 -14.93 -5.89
CA HIS A 199 13.01 -14.35 -4.87
C HIS A 199 12.41 -13.09 -4.25
N ILE A 200 12.53 -12.97 -2.94
CA ILE A 200 12.24 -11.73 -2.21
C ILE A 200 13.53 -11.25 -1.55
N ASN A 201 13.98 -10.07 -1.93
CA ASN A 201 15.13 -9.39 -1.32
C ASN A 201 14.64 -8.29 -0.37
N TRP A 202 14.69 -8.53 0.94
CA TRP A 202 14.27 -7.56 1.95
C TRP A 202 15.42 -6.64 2.35
N ARG A 203 15.29 -5.35 2.02
CA ARG A 203 16.28 -4.29 2.25
C ARG A 203 15.75 -3.28 3.28
N PRO A 204 16.02 -3.48 4.58
CA PRO A 204 15.60 -2.53 5.60
C PRO A 204 16.41 -1.23 5.48
N SER A 205 15.72 -0.09 5.51
CA SER A 205 16.32 1.25 5.51
C SER A 205 16.80 1.57 6.92
N LEU A 206 17.99 1.07 7.27
CA LEU A 206 18.46 1.01 8.66
C LEU A 206 18.43 2.36 9.39
N ASP A 207 18.81 3.46 8.74
CA ASP A 207 18.84 4.77 9.39
C ASP A 207 17.43 5.31 9.64
N VAL A 208 16.51 5.15 8.68
CA VAL A 208 15.10 5.52 8.85
C VAL A 208 14.43 4.64 9.91
N LEU A 209 14.76 3.35 9.97
CA LEU A 209 14.24 2.44 10.99
C LEU A 209 14.73 2.80 12.40
N LYS A 210 15.99 3.23 12.55
CA LYS A 210 16.49 3.76 13.84
C LYS A 210 15.69 5.00 14.27
N GLU A 211 15.43 5.93 13.35
CA GLU A 211 14.60 7.11 13.60
C GLU A 211 13.15 6.73 13.94
N ASP A 212 12.61 5.65 13.35
CA ASP A 212 11.30 5.08 13.66
C ASP A 212 11.32 4.24 14.96
N GLY A 213 12.44 4.21 15.70
CA GLY A 213 12.59 3.56 17.00
C GLY A 213 12.77 2.05 16.96
N PHE A 214 13.15 1.48 15.82
CA PHE A 214 13.35 0.05 15.66
C PHE A 214 14.76 -0.38 16.13
N ASP A 215 14.82 -1.46 16.91
CA ASP A 215 16.09 -2.02 17.37
C ASP A 215 16.76 -2.85 16.27
N ILE A 216 17.74 -2.25 15.60
CA ILE A 216 18.52 -2.86 14.51
C ILE A 216 19.27 -4.12 14.96
N SER A 217 19.57 -4.28 16.25
CA SER A 217 20.25 -5.49 16.75
C SER A 217 19.42 -6.76 16.51
N SER A 218 18.09 -6.63 16.50
CA SER A 218 17.15 -7.72 16.21
C SER A 218 17.22 -8.25 14.77
N LEU A 219 17.67 -7.46 13.80
CA LEU A 219 17.80 -7.88 12.39
C LEU A 219 18.94 -8.88 12.17
N LYS A 220 19.98 -8.81 13.02
CA LYS A 220 21.11 -9.75 12.94
C LYS A 220 20.69 -11.18 13.29
N GLN A 221 19.62 -11.35 14.07
CA GLN A 221 19.05 -12.68 14.38
C GLN A 221 18.17 -13.25 13.26
N THR A 222 17.59 -12.41 12.40
CA THR A 222 16.67 -12.87 11.34
C THR A 222 17.38 -13.24 10.03
N GLN A 223 18.58 -12.71 9.77
CA GLN A 223 19.36 -13.03 8.56
C GLN A 223 20.00 -14.43 8.58
N THR A 224 20.10 -15.08 9.75
CA THR A 224 20.71 -16.43 9.87
C THR A 224 19.78 -17.57 9.44
N SER A 225 18.55 -17.29 8.99
CA SER A 225 17.50 -18.29 8.77
C SER A 225 16.94 -18.37 7.34
N SER A 226 17.56 -17.75 6.34
CA SER A 226 17.07 -17.83 4.95
C SER A 226 17.67 -19.02 4.21
N SER A 227 16.87 -20.08 4.01
CA SER A 227 17.17 -21.22 3.13
C SER A 227 16.98 -20.93 1.63
N ALA A 228 16.82 -19.66 1.26
CA ALA A 228 16.62 -19.25 -0.13
C ALA A 228 17.93 -19.41 -0.94
N PRO A 229 17.85 -19.76 -2.24
CA PRO A 229 19.02 -19.76 -3.11
C PRO A 229 19.70 -18.39 -3.09
N PRO A 230 21.04 -18.34 -3.22
CA PRO A 230 21.76 -17.07 -3.29
C PRO A 230 21.22 -16.22 -4.44
N LEU A 231 20.94 -14.95 -4.14
CA LEU A 231 20.50 -13.98 -5.14
C LEU A 231 21.63 -13.74 -6.16
N PRO A 232 21.32 -13.58 -7.45
CA PRO A 232 22.33 -13.21 -8.43
C PRO A 232 22.85 -11.80 -8.15
N GLU A 233 24.17 -11.60 -8.25
CA GLU A 233 24.82 -10.30 -8.03
C GLU A 233 24.31 -9.22 -9.01
N ARG A 234 23.98 -9.65 -10.23
CA ARG A 234 23.33 -8.84 -11.26
C ARG A 234 22.11 -9.56 -11.82
N SER A 235 21.01 -8.82 -11.97
CA SER A 235 19.80 -9.30 -12.64
C SER A 235 19.64 -8.57 -13.97
N MET A 236 19.16 -9.28 -14.99
CA MET A 236 18.80 -8.69 -16.28
C MET A 236 17.31 -8.37 -16.28
N VAL A 237 16.97 -7.10 -16.48
CA VAL A 237 15.60 -6.64 -16.61
C VAL A 237 15.37 -5.97 -17.95
N VAL A 238 14.12 -5.92 -18.39
CA VAL A 238 13.69 -5.24 -19.61
C VAL A 238 12.76 -4.10 -19.22
N GLU A 239 12.98 -2.92 -19.78
CA GLU A 239 12.09 -1.78 -19.68
C GLU A 239 11.94 -1.12 -21.06
N ASN A 240 10.70 -1.00 -21.55
CA ASN A 240 10.38 -0.54 -22.91
C ASN A 240 11.23 -1.20 -24.01
N GLY A 241 11.48 -2.50 -23.90
CA GLY A 241 12.27 -3.29 -24.86
C GLY A 241 13.79 -3.12 -24.72
N ILE A 242 14.26 -2.34 -23.76
CA ILE A 242 15.70 -2.14 -23.49
C ILE A 242 16.10 -3.04 -22.32
N SER A 243 17.15 -3.83 -22.52
CA SER A 243 17.73 -4.68 -21.48
C SER A 243 18.72 -3.92 -20.62
N TYR A 244 18.56 -4.02 -19.31
CA TYR A 244 19.42 -3.42 -18.31
C TYR A 244 20.00 -4.51 -17.41
N ALA A 245 21.32 -4.49 -17.21
CA ALA A 245 21.94 -5.17 -16.08
C ALA A 245 21.75 -4.28 -14.85
N ILE A 246 21.21 -4.83 -13.77
CA ILE A 246 21.00 -4.10 -12.53
C ILE A 246 21.65 -4.83 -11.36
N SER A 247 22.19 -4.07 -10.40
CA SER A 247 22.64 -4.60 -9.12
C SER A 247 21.53 -4.45 -8.08
N LEU A 248 21.19 -5.55 -7.41
CA LEU A 248 20.21 -5.55 -6.33
C LEU A 248 20.72 -4.85 -5.06
N GLU A 249 22.03 -4.59 -4.99
CA GLU A 249 22.69 -3.85 -3.90
C GLU A 249 22.83 -2.34 -4.20
N GLY A 250 22.48 -1.91 -5.41
CA GLY A 250 22.53 -0.51 -5.82
C GLY A 250 21.70 0.43 -4.94
N GLN A 251 21.88 1.74 -5.12
CA GLN A 251 21.11 2.77 -4.43
C GLN A 251 19.59 2.57 -4.57
N LYS A 252 18.84 3.04 -3.56
CA LYS A 252 17.40 2.76 -3.37
C LYS A 252 17.16 1.24 -3.32
N THR A 253 16.48 0.71 -4.33
CA THR A 253 16.15 -0.72 -4.50
C THR A 253 17.03 -1.39 -5.57
N GLY A 254 17.91 -0.64 -6.23
CA GLY A 254 18.83 -1.13 -7.27
C GLY A 254 18.63 -0.47 -8.64
N PHE A 255 17.39 -0.08 -9.00
CA PHE A 255 17.07 0.53 -10.29
C PHE A 255 15.96 1.58 -10.19
N TYR A 256 16.11 2.69 -10.90
CA TYR A 256 15.20 3.84 -10.88
C TYR A 256 14.02 3.63 -11.83
N THR A 257 13.02 2.86 -11.40
CA THR A 257 11.78 2.60 -12.18
C THR A 257 10.91 3.87 -12.34
N ASP A 258 11.08 4.85 -11.45
CA ASP A 258 10.44 6.17 -11.49
C ASP A 258 10.84 6.98 -12.75
N GLN A 259 11.99 6.69 -13.35
CA GLN A 259 12.50 7.38 -14.53
C GLN A 259 12.07 6.74 -15.86
N ARG A 260 11.26 5.68 -15.86
CA ARG A 260 10.85 4.94 -17.08
C ARG A 260 10.25 5.84 -18.15
N GLU A 261 9.26 6.66 -17.78
CA GLU A 261 8.57 7.52 -18.74
C GLU A 261 9.49 8.62 -19.28
N ASN A 262 10.43 9.11 -18.46
CA ASN A 262 11.44 10.08 -18.89
C ASN A 262 12.44 9.44 -19.87
N ARG A 263 12.92 8.22 -19.59
CA ARG A 263 13.78 7.46 -20.51
C ARG A 263 13.08 7.21 -21.84
N ARG A 264 11.80 6.81 -21.80
CA ARG A 264 10.97 6.65 -23.00
C ARG A 264 10.81 7.96 -23.77
N PHE A 265 10.52 9.06 -23.08
CA PHE A 265 10.39 10.36 -23.74
C PHE A 265 11.70 10.79 -24.42
N ILE A 266 12.84 10.67 -23.73
CA ILE A 266 14.16 11.01 -24.28
C ILE A 266 14.46 10.19 -25.55
N SER A 267 14.07 8.92 -25.61
CA SER A 267 14.28 8.10 -26.82
C SER A 267 13.50 8.62 -28.03
N THR A 268 12.34 9.26 -27.83
CA THR A 268 11.54 9.84 -28.93
C THR A 268 12.12 11.13 -29.52
N ILE A 269 12.97 11.85 -28.77
CA ILE A 269 13.47 13.18 -29.17
C ILE A 269 14.98 13.22 -29.51
N SER A 270 15.69 12.10 -29.33
CA SER A 270 17.16 12.03 -29.42
C SER A 270 17.68 11.43 -30.74
N ALA A 271 16.81 10.97 -31.63
CA ALA A 271 17.20 10.39 -32.91
C ALA A 271 18.11 11.32 -33.72
N GLY A 272 19.29 10.82 -34.11
CA GLY A 272 20.29 11.56 -34.90
C GLY A 272 21.03 12.67 -34.14
N LYS A 273 20.86 12.80 -32.82
CA LYS A 273 21.49 13.85 -32.02
C LYS A 273 22.66 13.32 -31.19
N ARG A 274 23.54 14.23 -30.77
CA ARG A 274 24.53 13.96 -29.72
C ARG A 274 23.87 14.24 -28.36
N VAL A 275 23.93 13.28 -27.45
CA VAL A 275 23.31 13.35 -26.12
C VAL A 275 24.40 13.28 -25.06
N LEU A 276 24.24 14.08 -23.99
CA LEU A 276 25.09 14.06 -22.81
C LEU A 276 24.20 13.73 -21.59
N ASP A 277 24.55 12.67 -20.86
CA ASP A 277 23.91 12.29 -19.60
C ASP A 277 24.93 12.42 -18.46
N LEU A 278 24.78 13.48 -17.64
CA LEU A 278 25.75 13.87 -16.61
C LEU A 278 25.58 13.12 -15.28
N CYS A 279 24.56 12.27 -15.14
CA CYS A 279 24.29 11.51 -13.92
C CYS A 279 23.71 10.13 -14.28
N CYS A 280 24.30 9.48 -15.29
CA CYS A 280 23.75 8.26 -15.91
C CYS A 280 23.60 7.05 -14.98
N TYR A 281 24.18 7.12 -13.77
CA TYR A 281 24.21 6.05 -12.77
C TYR A 281 24.87 4.76 -13.32
N ARG A 282 25.20 3.80 -12.46
CA ARG A 282 25.80 2.54 -12.91
C ARG A 282 24.72 1.53 -13.29
N LEU A 283 24.81 1.02 -14.52
CA LEU A 283 24.33 -0.31 -14.92
C LEU A 283 25.31 -1.38 -14.40
#